data_AF-A0AAP0RXV9-F1
#
_entry.id   AF-A0AAP0RXV9-F1
#
_cell.length_a   1.000
_cell.length_b   1.000
_cell.length_c   1.000
_cell.angle_alpha   90.00
_cell.angle_beta   90.00
_cell.angle_gamma   90.00
#
_symmetry.space_group_name_H-M   'P 1'
#
loop_
_entity.id
_entity.type
_entity.pdbx_description
1 polymer ?
#
loop_
_entity_poly.entity_id
_entity_poly.type
_entity_poly.pdbx_seq_one_letter_code
_entity_poly.pdbx_strand_id
1 'polypeptide(L)'
;MDWVHSWKKTLFLLLEDIPVHLRPRIASISTDGTSATTIIIDSTTGEPLWRPVLYNESCPDALPVVKSIAPANHTVCSASSTLCKLVSWWNSDDSKKESAVLMHQADWLSWLLHGKLGVSDYNNALKVGYDPELESYPPWLLSQPYSQVLPSVEAPGTSTGYLKEDVRTQFGFPKDCVVCTGTTDSIAAFLAARATQTGKAVTSLGSTLAIKLLSTSRIEDARFGVYSHRLDDKWLVGGASNTGGAVLRQLFTDEQLVKLSEQINPMEVSPLDYYPLQAVGERFPVADPKMVPRLHPRPESDVEYLHGILESIARIEAKAYSLLKDLGATQVEEVFTAGGGSKNEKWTEDT
;
A
#
# COMPACT_ATOMS: atom_id res chain seq x y z
N MET A 1 -14.10 -2.99 -18.75
CA MET A 1 -14.84 -2.66 -17.51
C MET A 1 -14.55 -1.21 -17.20
N ASP A 2 -15.57 -0.39 -16.98
CA ASP A 2 -15.38 1.00 -16.59
C ASP A 2 -15.17 1.07 -15.07
N TRP A 3 -13.90 1.08 -14.66
CA TRP A 3 -13.52 1.08 -13.25
C TRP A 3 -14.01 2.31 -12.49
N VAL A 4 -13.99 3.49 -13.11
CA VAL A 4 -14.43 4.75 -12.50
C VAL A 4 -15.91 4.67 -12.18
N HIS A 5 -16.72 4.24 -13.15
CA HIS A 5 -18.15 4.02 -12.91
C HIS A 5 -18.41 2.97 -11.82
N SER A 6 -17.70 1.84 -11.85
CA SER A 6 -17.82 0.80 -10.83
C SER A 6 -17.51 1.31 -9.43
N TRP A 7 -16.39 2.01 -9.23
CA TRP A 7 -16.01 2.54 -7.92
C TRP A 7 -16.98 3.59 -7.40
N LYS A 8 -17.44 4.51 -8.25
CA LYS A 8 -18.48 5.48 -7.87
C LYS A 8 -19.76 4.77 -7.44
N LYS A 9 -20.22 3.80 -8.22
CA LYS A 9 -21.41 3.01 -7.87
C LYS A 9 -21.22 2.31 -6.52
N THR A 10 -20.08 1.65 -6.32
CA THR A 10 -19.76 0.98 -5.06
C THR A 10 -19.73 1.94 -3.88
N LEU A 11 -19.12 3.12 -4.00
CA LEU A 11 -19.13 4.14 -2.95
C LEU A 11 -20.55 4.47 -2.48
N PHE A 12 -21.44 4.78 -3.42
CA PHE A 12 -22.82 5.15 -3.09
C PHE A 12 -23.65 3.97 -2.55
N LEU A 13 -23.40 2.75 -3.03
CA LEU A 13 -23.99 1.55 -2.44
C LEU A 13 -23.51 1.33 -1.00
N LEU A 14 -22.22 1.53 -0.70
CA LEU A 14 -21.71 1.42 0.66
C LEU A 14 -22.31 2.47 1.60
N LEU A 15 -22.54 3.70 1.14
CA LEU A 15 -23.26 4.71 1.92
C LEU A 15 -24.72 4.30 2.18
N GLU A 16 -25.36 3.64 1.22
CA GLU A 16 -26.71 3.08 1.37
C GLU A 16 -26.74 1.91 2.36
N ASP A 17 -25.71 1.07 2.38
CA ASP A 17 -25.62 -0.08 3.28
C ASP A 17 -25.40 0.32 4.76
N ILE A 18 -24.94 1.55 5.03
CA ILE A 18 -24.87 2.06 6.41
C ILE A 18 -26.29 2.10 6.99
N PRO A 19 -26.57 1.46 8.14
CA PRO A 19 -27.89 1.52 8.75
C PRO A 19 -28.36 2.95 8.98
N VAL A 20 -29.60 3.26 8.58
CA VAL A 20 -30.16 4.63 8.63
C VAL A 20 -30.05 5.28 10.00
N HIS A 21 -30.18 4.51 11.08
CA HIS A 21 -30.06 5.03 12.45
C HIS A 21 -28.62 5.38 12.87
N LEU A 22 -27.61 4.92 12.14
CA LEU A 22 -26.20 5.24 12.37
C LEU A 22 -25.74 6.46 11.57
N ARG A 23 -26.32 6.73 10.39
CA ARG A 23 -25.88 7.83 9.52
C ARG A 23 -25.92 9.21 10.19
N PRO A 24 -26.94 9.57 10.99
CA PRO A 24 -26.95 10.84 11.75
C PRO A 24 -25.86 10.95 12.82
N ARG A 25 -25.19 9.84 13.17
CA ARG A 25 -24.11 9.79 14.18
C ARG A 25 -22.72 9.84 13.55
N ILE A 26 -22.61 9.80 12.24
CA ILE A 26 -21.32 9.87 11.53
C ILE A 26 -20.91 11.34 11.43
N ALA A 27 -19.86 11.70 12.17
CA ALA A 27 -19.33 13.07 12.19
C ALA A 27 -18.22 13.30 11.16
N SER A 28 -17.55 12.23 10.69
CA SER A 28 -16.43 12.32 9.76
C SER A 28 -16.35 11.09 8.88
N ILE A 29 -15.92 11.27 7.63
CA ILE A 29 -15.67 10.23 6.64
C ILE A 29 -14.24 10.38 6.10
N SER A 30 -13.50 9.29 5.96
CA SER A 30 -12.23 9.22 5.25
C SER A 30 -12.21 7.94 4.42
N THR A 31 -11.44 7.92 3.33
CA THR A 31 -11.37 6.76 2.42
C THR A 31 -9.92 6.42 2.11
N ASP A 32 -9.55 5.15 2.17
CA ASP A 32 -8.33 4.66 1.55
C ASP A 32 -8.56 4.20 0.11
N GLY A 33 -7.47 4.00 -0.63
CA GLY A 33 -7.49 3.50 -1.99
C GLY A 33 -6.19 2.78 -2.35
N THR A 34 -6.20 2.10 -3.50
CA THR A 34 -5.02 1.38 -3.98
C THR A 34 -3.92 2.35 -4.40
N SER A 35 -2.70 2.13 -3.87
CA SER A 35 -1.54 2.98 -4.13
C SER A 35 -1.27 3.18 -5.62
N ALA A 36 -0.98 4.42 -6.02
CA ALA A 36 -0.65 4.81 -7.40
C ALA A 36 -1.73 4.52 -8.46
N THR A 37 -2.95 4.11 -8.09
CA THR A 37 -4.07 4.16 -9.03
C THR A 37 -4.35 5.63 -9.36
N THR A 38 -4.17 5.98 -10.64
CA THR A 38 -4.10 7.37 -11.10
C THR A 38 -5.30 7.69 -11.98
N ILE A 39 -5.97 8.80 -11.68
CA ILE A 39 -7.09 9.34 -12.43
C ILE A 39 -6.73 10.78 -12.81
N ILE A 40 -6.95 11.15 -14.06
CA ILE A 40 -6.74 12.52 -14.55
C ILE A 40 -8.08 13.01 -15.07
N ILE A 41 -8.58 14.10 -14.50
CA ILE A 41 -9.90 14.65 -14.80
C ILE A 41 -9.79 16.06 -15.36
N ASP A 42 -10.82 16.50 -16.08
CA ASP A 42 -11.02 17.91 -16.43
C ASP A 42 -11.64 18.64 -15.23
N SER A 43 -11.00 19.71 -14.77
CA SER A 43 -11.43 20.49 -13.60
C SER A 43 -12.77 21.22 -13.79
N THR A 44 -13.21 21.39 -15.03
CA THR A 44 -14.45 22.09 -15.37
C THR A 44 -15.63 21.13 -15.43
N THR A 45 -15.43 19.95 -16.03
CA THR A 45 -16.52 18.97 -16.21
C THR A 45 -16.52 17.87 -15.15
N GLY A 46 -15.38 17.59 -14.52
CA GLY A 46 -15.18 16.45 -13.63
C GLY A 46 -15.04 15.11 -14.37
N GLU A 47 -15.02 15.12 -15.70
CA GLU A 47 -14.92 13.92 -16.53
C GLU A 47 -13.46 13.42 -16.61
N PRO A 48 -13.22 12.09 -16.60
CA PRO A 48 -11.90 11.54 -16.83
C PRO A 48 -11.38 11.91 -18.24
N LEU A 49 -10.19 12.52 -18.29
CA LEU A 49 -9.46 12.82 -19.53
C LEU A 49 -8.69 11.60 -20.05
N TRP A 50 -8.59 10.56 -19.23
CA TRP A 50 -7.94 9.31 -19.59
C TRP A 50 -8.58 8.16 -18.84
N ARG A 51 -8.35 6.93 -19.32
CA ARG A 51 -8.70 5.75 -18.52
C ARG A 51 -7.93 5.81 -17.19
N PRO A 52 -8.51 5.36 -16.07
CA PRO A 52 -7.73 5.17 -14.87
C PRO A 52 -6.60 4.17 -15.14
N VAL A 53 -5.41 4.46 -14.63
CA VAL A 53 -4.28 3.53 -14.67
C VAL A 53 -4.08 2.93 -13.30
N LEU A 54 -4.34 1.63 -13.20
CA LEU A 54 -4.44 0.92 -11.93
C LEU A 54 -3.07 0.75 -11.25
N TYR A 55 -3.07 0.46 -9.95
CA TYR A 55 -1.89 0.26 -9.11
C TYR A 55 -0.84 -0.70 -9.70
N ASN A 56 -1.27 -1.78 -10.36
CA ASN A 56 -0.42 -2.83 -10.93
C ASN A 56 -0.04 -2.58 -12.39
N GLU A 57 -0.62 -1.57 -13.05
CA GLU A 57 -0.28 -1.20 -14.41
C GLU A 57 1.00 -0.37 -14.46
N SER A 58 1.77 -0.53 -15.54
CA SER A 58 3.07 0.11 -15.74
C SER A 58 3.09 0.92 -17.02
N CYS A 59 3.74 2.08 -16.97
CA CYS A 59 4.03 2.97 -18.10
C CYS A 59 5.56 3.00 -18.36
N PRO A 60 6.13 1.95 -18.97
CA PRO A 60 7.57 1.84 -19.17
C PRO A 60 8.12 2.86 -20.18
N ASP A 61 7.28 3.37 -21.07
CA ASP A 61 7.56 4.46 -22.02
C ASP A 61 8.01 5.75 -21.32
N ALA A 62 7.43 6.06 -20.16
CA ALA A 62 7.74 7.25 -19.37
C ALA A 62 8.96 7.08 -18.45
N LEU A 63 9.36 5.84 -18.14
CA LEU A 63 10.42 5.56 -17.16
C LEU A 63 11.77 6.22 -17.50
N PRO A 64 12.25 6.26 -18.76
CA PRO A 64 13.48 6.97 -19.10
C PRO A 64 13.43 8.47 -18.78
N VAL A 65 12.29 9.12 -19.03
CA VAL A 65 12.07 10.54 -18.71
C VAL A 65 12.03 10.75 -17.20
N VAL A 66 11.33 9.89 -16.46
CA VAL A 66 11.30 9.98 -14.99
C VAL A 66 12.69 9.80 -14.39
N LYS A 67 13.50 8.87 -14.91
CA LYS A 67 14.88 8.66 -14.47
C LYS A 67 15.83 9.82 -14.82
N SER A 68 15.54 10.61 -15.85
CA SER A 68 16.40 11.73 -16.25
C SER A 68 16.20 12.98 -15.38
N ILE A 69 15.07 13.08 -14.67
CA ILE A 69 14.73 14.24 -13.82
C ILE A 69 14.78 13.92 -12.33
N ALA A 70 14.40 12.71 -11.92
CA ALA A 70 14.31 12.34 -10.52
C ALA A 70 15.70 11.96 -9.97
N PRO A 71 15.94 12.14 -8.67
CA PRO A 71 17.14 11.63 -8.03
C PRO A 71 17.35 10.14 -8.33
N ALA A 72 18.62 9.74 -8.44
CA ALA A 72 18.96 8.34 -8.65
C ALA A 72 18.28 7.49 -7.57
N ASN A 73 17.69 6.36 -7.97
CA ASN A 73 17.02 5.42 -7.07
C ASN A 73 15.78 5.95 -6.33
N HIS A 74 15.25 7.12 -6.67
CA HIS A 74 14.02 7.65 -6.07
C HIS A 74 12.83 6.70 -6.25
N THR A 75 11.87 6.70 -5.30
CA THR A 75 10.70 5.78 -5.30
C THR A 75 9.80 5.88 -6.55
N VAL A 76 9.90 6.99 -7.28
CA VAL A 76 9.20 7.27 -8.55
C VAL A 76 9.87 6.61 -9.76
N CYS A 77 11.13 6.15 -9.64
CA CYS A 77 11.88 5.48 -10.70
C CYS A 77 11.42 4.01 -10.89
N SER A 78 10.10 3.80 -10.90
CA SER A 78 9.39 2.56 -11.19
C SER A 78 8.32 2.84 -12.23
N ALA A 79 8.18 1.96 -13.22
CA ALA A 79 7.20 2.12 -14.31
C ALA A 79 5.74 2.15 -13.80
N SER A 80 5.46 1.58 -12.63
CA SER A 80 4.13 1.60 -12.00
C SER A 80 3.88 2.81 -11.08
N SER A 81 4.85 3.72 -10.95
CA SER A 81 4.69 4.95 -10.15
C SER A 81 3.61 5.86 -10.73
N THR A 82 2.96 6.65 -9.87
CA THR A 82 2.04 7.71 -10.30
C THR A 82 2.74 8.68 -11.24
N LEU A 83 4.02 9.00 -11.00
CA LEU A 83 4.77 9.91 -11.86
C LEU A 83 4.97 9.36 -13.28
N CYS A 84 5.29 8.07 -13.44
CA CYS A 84 5.35 7.46 -14.79
C CYS A 84 3.98 7.50 -15.49
N LYS A 85 2.89 7.29 -14.76
CA LYS A 85 1.52 7.36 -15.29
C LYS A 85 1.17 8.79 -15.74
N LEU A 86 1.52 9.79 -14.92
CA LEU A 86 1.35 11.20 -15.24
C LEU A 86 2.15 11.60 -16.48
N VAL A 87 3.43 11.23 -16.55
CA VAL A 87 4.31 11.58 -17.69
C VAL A 87 3.86 10.89 -18.97
N SER A 88 3.43 9.62 -18.89
CA SER A 88 2.89 8.88 -20.04
C SER A 88 1.62 9.54 -20.58
N TRP A 89 0.68 9.91 -19.70
CA TRP A 89 -0.50 10.69 -20.10
C TRP A 89 -0.13 12.04 -20.70
N TRP A 90 0.78 12.78 -20.05
CA TRP A 90 1.19 14.12 -20.50
C TRP A 90 1.79 14.11 -21.91
N ASN A 91 2.53 13.05 -22.24
CA ASN A 91 3.17 12.88 -23.55
C ASN A 91 2.22 12.32 -24.61
N SER A 92 0.99 11.92 -24.25
CA SER A 92 0.00 11.52 -25.25
C SER A 92 -0.50 12.75 -26.04
N ASP A 93 -0.85 12.50 -27.30
CA ASP A 93 -1.26 13.53 -28.29
C ASP A 93 -2.64 14.14 -28.00
N ASP A 94 -3.35 13.68 -26.96
CA ASP A 94 -4.77 13.98 -26.75
C ASP A 94 -5.04 14.91 -25.56
N SER A 95 -5.64 16.06 -25.89
CA SER A 95 -6.56 16.89 -25.07
C SER A 95 -6.07 17.67 -23.83
N LYS A 96 -6.66 18.88 -23.71
CA LYS A 96 -6.81 19.81 -22.56
C LYS A 96 -5.92 19.59 -21.32
N LYS A 97 -4.63 19.87 -21.46
CA LYS A 97 -3.66 19.83 -20.34
C LYS A 97 -3.84 20.98 -19.34
N GLU A 98 -4.46 22.07 -19.77
CA GLU A 98 -4.64 23.30 -18.99
C GLU A 98 -5.71 23.16 -17.89
N SER A 99 -6.75 22.36 -18.12
CA SER A 99 -7.81 22.06 -17.15
C SER A 99 -7.60 20.73 -16.41
N ALA A 100 -6.48 20.04 -16.63
CA ALA A 100 -6.27 18.73 -16.07
C ALA A 100 -5.88 18.78 -14.59
N VAL A 101 -6.45 17.86 -13.80
CA VAL A 101 -6.09 17.65 -12.39
C VAL A 101 -5.85 16.17 -12.17
N LEU A 102 -4.71 15.84 -11.56
CA LEU A 102 -4.38 14.50 -11.12
C LEU A 102 -5.03 14.23 -9.76
N MET A 103 -5.68 13.08 -9.66
CA MET A 103 -6.24 12.55 -8.42
C MET A 103 -5.84 11.09 -8.28
N HIS A 104 -5.42 10.69 -7.09
CA HIS A 104 -5.34 9.28 -6.74
C HIS A 104 -6.75 8.71 -6.51
N GLN A 105 -6.88 7.39 -6.45
CA GLN A 105 -8.19 6.76 -6.25
C GLN A 105 -8.91 7.26 -5.00
N ALA A 106 -8.20 7.36 -3.85
CA ALA A 106 -8.75 7.84 -2.60
C ALA A 106 -9.20 9.31 -2.71
N ASP A 107 -8.37 10.16 -3.29
CA ASP A 107 -8.66 11.57 -3.55
C ASP A 107 -9.96 11.71 -4.36
N TRP A 108 -10.09 10.95 -5.45
CA TRP A 108 -11.24 11.03 -6.35
C TRP A 108 -12.53 10.58 -5.68
N LEU A 109 -12.48 9.50 -4.89
CA LEU A 109 -13.63 9.03 -4.10
C LEU A 109 -14.05 10.07 -3.05
N SER A 110 -13.08 10.66 -2.33
CA SER A 110 -13.34 11.72 -1.36
C SER A 110 -13.90 12.97 -2.05
N TRP A 111 -13.39 13.34 -3.22
CA TRP A 111 -13.88 14.48 -4.00
C TRP A 111 -15.35 14.33 -4.41
N LEU A 112 -15.82 13.13 -4.73
CA LEU A 112 -17.25 12.89 -4.98
C LEU A 112 -18.12 13.25 -3.76
N LEU A 113 -17.55 13.20 -2.55
CA LEU A 113 -18.21 13.50 -1.28
C LEU A 113 -18.09 14.98 -0.87
N HIS A 114 -16.93 15.63 -1.06
CA HIS A 114 -16.70 17.02 -0.60
C HIS A 114 -16.64 18.08 -1.71
N GLY A 115 -16.49 17.70 -2.97
CA GLY A 115 -16.53 18.59 -4.15
C GLY A 115 -15.31 19.49 -4.37
N LYS A 116 -14.40 19.62 -3.39
CA LYS A 116 -13.13 20.34 -3.53
C LYS A 116 -12.12 19.55 -4.40
N LEU A 117 -11.74 20.10 -5.55
CA LEU A 117 -10.80 19.47 -6.48
C LEU A 117 -9.36 19.51 -5.98
N GLY A 118 -8.57 18.51 -6.37
CA GLY A 118 -7.11 18.54 -6.27
C GLY A 118 -6.56 18.53 -4.85
N VAL A 119 -7.18 17.78 -3.93
CA VAL A 119 -6.65 17.57 -2.57
C VAL A 119 -6.29 16.09 -2.41
N SER A 120 -5.05 15.82 -1.97
CA SER A 120 -4.53 14.50 -1.67
C SER A 120 -3.87 14.47 -0.29
N ASP A 121 -3.33 13.32 0.08
CA ASP A 121 -2.56 13.11 1.30
C ASP A 121 -1.12 12.70 1.02
N TYR A 122 -0.25 12.90 2.02
CA TYR A 122 1.18 12.64 1.89
C TYR A 122 1.55 11.17 1.59
N ASN A 123 0.61 10.22 1.70
CA ASN A 123 0.86 8.81 1.46
C ASN A 123 0.55 8.46 0.02
N ASN A 124 -0.63 8.88 -0.47
CA ASN A 124 -0.99 8.74 -1.88
C ASN A 124 0.01 9.50 -2.77
N ALA A 125 0.39 10.73 -2.38
CA ALA A 125 1.27 11.57 -3.17
C ALA A 125 2.76 11.12 -3.22
N LEU A 126 3.18 10.17 -2.37
CA LEU A 126 4.58 9.71 -2.34
C LEU A 126 5.03 9.17 -3.71
N LYS A 127 4.17 8.40 -4.39
CA LYS A 127 4.48 7.78 -5.68
C LYS A 127 4.39 8.72 -6.89
N VAL A 128 3.92 9.96 -6.71
CA VAL A 128 4.07 11.02 -7.72
C VAL A 128 5.33 11.87 -7.48
N GLY A 129 5.93 11.75 -6.29
CA GLY A 129 7.19 12.41 -5.94
C GLY A 129 7.07 13.49 -4.87
N TYR A 130 5.95 13.57 -4.15
CA TYR A 130 5.84 14.42 -2.97
C TYR A 130 6.85 13.97 -1.91
N ASP A 131 7.53 14.94 -1.27
CA ASP A 131 8.42 14.68 -0.16
C ASP A 131 7.68 14.98 1.17
N PRO A 132 7.26 13.95 1.91
CA PRO A 132 6.53 14.14 3.16
C PRO A 132 7.40 14.63 4.32
N GLU A 133 8.72 14.63 4.20
CA GLU A 133 9.63 15.21 5.20
C GLU A 133 9.71 16.72 5.05
N LEU A 134 9.83 17.19 3.81
CA LEU A 134 9.86 18.61 3.46
C LEU A 134 8.46 19.22 3.25
N GLU A 135 7.42 18.40 3.39
CA GLU A 135 6.01 18.73 3.16
C GLU A 135 5.75 19.47 1.83
N SER A 136 6.49 19.10 0.79
CA SER A 136 6.45 19.79 -0.50
C SER A 136 6.78 18.89 -1.68
N TYR A 137 6.35 19.32 -2.88
CA TYR A 137 6.89 18.76 -4.10
C TYR A 137 8.31 19.29 -4.34
N PRO A 138 9.27 18.43 -4.68
CA PRO A 138 10.66 18.83 -4.83
C PRO A 138 10.89 19.65 -6.11
N PRO A 139 11.93 20.52 -6.16
CA PRO A 139 12.18 21.41 -7.30
C PRO A 139 12.33 20.70 -8.65
N TRP A 140 12.89 19.49 -8.67
CA TRP A 140 13.07 18.71 -9.91
C TRP A 140 11.73 18.28 -10.54
N LEU A 141 10.68 18.15 -9.73
CA LEU A 141 9.32 17.86 -10.18
C LEU A 141 8.59 19.16 -10.56
N LEU A 142 8.68 20.18 -9.71
CA LEU A 142 8.04 21.48 -9.94
C LEU A 142 8.56 22.22 -11.18
N SER A 143 9.78 21.94 -11.62
CA SER A 143 10.32 22.54 -12.86
C SER A 143 9.72 21.95 -14.14
N GLN A 144 8.88 20.91 -14.04
CA GLN A 144 8.29 20.23 -15.17
C GLN A 144 6.89 20.78 -15.51
N PRO A 145 6.49 20.80 -16.78
CA PRO A 145 5.20 21.40 -17.16
C PRO A 145 3.99 20.63 -16.61
N TYR A 146 4.09 19.30 -16.47
CA TYR A 146 3.04 18.48 -15.86
C TYR A 146 2.92 18.67 -14.34
N SER A 147 3.80 19.42 -13.68
CA SER A 147 3.62 19.72 -12.26
C SER A 147 2.36 20.54 -11.98
N GLN A 148 1.83 21.24 -12.99
CA GLN A 148 0.62 22.05 -12.88
C GLN A 148 -0.64 21.24 -12.55
N VAL A 149 -0.64 19.93 -12.80
CA VAL A 149 -1.81 19.06 -12.53
C VAL A 149 -1.75 18.40 -11.16
N LEU A 150 -0.66 18.58 -10.41
CA LEU A 150 -0.47 17.93 -9.11
C LEU A 150 -1.47 18.47 -8.08
N PRO A 151 -2.04 17.60 -7.22
CA PRO A 151 -2.95 18.04 -6.16
C PRO A 151 -2.19 18.77 -5.05
N SER A 152 -2.86 19.64 -4.29
CA SER A 152 -2.37 20.04 -2.97
C SER A 152 -2.34 18.83 -2.03
N VAL A 153 -1.42 18.82 -1.08
CA VAL A 153 -1.21 17.67 -0.19
C VAL A 153 -1.35 18.09 1.27
N GLU A 154 -2.15 17.34 2.02
CA GLU A 154 -2.32 17.48 3.47
C GLU A 154 -1.90 16.20 4.20
N ALA A 155 -1.89 16.21 5.53
CA ALA A 155 -1.75 14.97 6.31
C ALA A 155 -3.05 14.14 6.21
N PRO A 156 -2.99 12.79 6.16
CA PRO A 156 -4.13 11.89 6.31
C PRO A 156 -4.99 12.23 7.52
N GLY A 157 -6.31 12.04 7.39
CA GLY A 157 -7.24 12.33 8.46
C GLY A 157 -7.48 13.82 8.72
N THR A 158 -6.92 14.71 7.90
CA THR A 158 -7.16 16.16 7.99
C THR A 158 -8.48 16.51 7.30
N SER A 159 -9.29 17.35 7.94
CA SER A 159 -10.60 17.76 7.40
C SER A 159 -10.45 18.61 6.14
N THR A 160 -10.85 18.05 4.99
CA THR A 160 -10.88 18.76 3.71
C THR A 160 -12.08 19.70 3.60
N GLY A 161 -13.25 19.30 4.11
CA GLY A 161 -14.47 20.11 4.06
C GLY A 161 -15.73 19.36 4.46
N TYR A 162 -16.87 20.03 4.47
CA TYR A 162 -18.16 19.38 4.75
C TYR A 162 -18.60 18.47 3.62
N LEU A 163 -19.36 17.43 3.97
CA LEU A 163 -20.05 16.58 3.02
C LEU A 163 -20.99 17.42 2.13
N LYS A 164 -20.99 17.16 0.82
CA LYS A 164 -21.87 17.86 -0.13
C LYS A 164 -23.33 17.69 0.26
N GLU A 165 -24.10 18.76 0.07
CA GLU A 165 -25.50 18.86 0.49
C GLU A 165 -26.41 17.81 -0.16
N ASP A 166 -26.14 17.45 -1.41
CA ASP A 166 -26.87 16.42 -2.15
C ASP A 166 -26.65 15.02 -1.53
N VAL A 167 -25.40 14.64 -1.28
CA VAL A 167 -25.05 13.39 -0.60
C VAL A 167 -25.61 13.38 0.82
N ARG A 168 -25.44 14.47 1.57
CA ARG A 168 -25.94 14.61 2.94
C ARG A 168 -27.45 14.38 3.02
N THR A 169 -28.22 15.06 2.16
CA THR A 169 -29.68 15.00 2.16
C THR A 169 -30.19 13.64 1.66
N GLN A 170 -29.54 13.07 0.65
CA GLN A 170 -29.91 11.75 0.11
C GLN A 170 -29.75 10.64 1.15
N PHE A 171 -28.67 10.65 1.93
CA PHE A 171 -28.36 9.55 2.84
C PHE A 171 -28.72 9.84 4.30
N GLY A 172 -28.98 11.09 4.69
CA GLY A 172 -29.36 11.44 6.07
C GLY A 172 -28.18 11.67 7.02
N PHE A 173 -27.06 12.17 6.51
CA PHE A 173 -25.90 12.57 7.32
C PHE A 173 -26.12 13.93 8.02
N PRO A 174 -25.44 14.21 9.13
CA PRO A 174 -25.58 15.48 9.84
C PRO A 174 -24.91 16.62 9.05
N LYS A 175 -25.34 17.87 9.31
CA LYS A 175 -24.88 19.07 8.57
C LYS A 175 -23.42 19.40 8.79
N ASP A 176 -22.87 18.99 9.92
CA ASP A 176 -21.49 19.17 10.34
C ASP A 176 -20.61 17.94 10.02
N CYS A 177 -21.13 16.95 9.27
CA CYS A 177 -20.31 15.83 8.80
C CYS A 177 -19.19 16.34 7.89
N VAL A 178 -17.95 16.08 8.26
CA VAL A 178 -16.77 16.42 7.45
C VAL A 178 -16.27 15.23 6.65
N VAL A 179 -15.58 15.51 5.56
CA VAL A 179 -14.78 14.55 4.81
C VAL A 179 -13.32 14.91 5.01
N CYS A 180 -12.52 13.93 5.40
CA CYS A 180 -11.10 14.05 5.63
C CYS A 180 -10.30 13.40 4.51
N THR A 181 -9.07 13.84 4.35
CA THR A 181 -8.07 13.18 3.51
C THR A 181 -7.89 11.71 3.90
N GLY A 182 -7.56 10.92 2.90
CA GLY A 182 -7.42 9.48 2.97
C GLY A 182 -6.02 9.00 3.30
N THR A 183 -5.75 7.77 2.87
CA THR A 183 -4.41 7.18 2.79
C THR A 183 -4.43 6.05 1.74
N THR A 184 -3.41 5.21 1.70
CA THR A 184 -3.40 3.98 0.89
C THR A 184 -3.96 2.80 1.70
N ASP A 185 -4.58 1.84 1.01
CA ASP A 185 -5.10 0.58 1.60
C ASP A 185 -4.07 -0.13 2.49
N SER A 186 -2.82 -0.18 2.04
CA SER A 186 -1.71 -0.81 2.76
C SER A 186 -1.38 -0.09 4.08
N ILE A 187 -1.59 1.22 4.18
CA ILE A 187 -1.36 2.01 5.40
C ILE A 187 -2.60 1.98 6.29
N ALA A 188 -3.80 2.05 5.72
CA ALA A 188 -5.05 1.85 6.46
C ALA A 188 -5.06 0.50 7.18
N ALA A 189 -4.59 -0.57 6.53
CA ALA A 189 -4.42 -1.88 7.15
C ALA A 189 -3.43 -1.88 8.33
N PHE A 190 -2.36 -1.08 8.27
CA PHE A 190 -1.45 -0.90 9.41
C PHE A 190 -2.12 -0.13 10.55
N LEU A 191 -2.82 0.97 10.24
CA LEU A 191 -3.55 1.78 11.21
C LEU A 191 -4.62 0.98 11.96
N ALA A 192 -5.22 -0.03 11.32
CA ALA A 192 -6.19 -0.94 11.96
C ALA A 192 -5.61 -1.72 13.15
N ALA A 193 -4.28 -1.95 13.19
CA ALA A 193 -3.61 -2.59 14.32
C ALA A 193 -3.49 -1.67 15.55
N ARG A 194 -3.76 -0.36 15.41
CA ARG A 194 -3.63 0.65 16.48
C ARG A 194 -2.23 0.73 17.10
N ALA A 195 -1.22 0.34 16.33
CA ALA A 195 0.18 0.40 16.69
C ALA A 195 0.77 1.80 16.40
N THR A 196 0.86 2.66 17.42
CA THR A 196 1.28 4.07 17.26
C THR A 196 2.64 4.41 17.86
N GLN A 197 3.28 3.46 18.56
CA GLN A 197 4.60 3.64 19.16
C GLN A 197 5.69 3.16 18.20
N THR A 198 6.85 3.83 18.20
CA THR A 198 8.01 3.38 17.43
C THR A 198 8.48 2.02 17.93
N GLY A 199 9.00 1.18 17.03
CA GLY A 199 9.34 -0.21 17.33
C GLY A 199 8.14 -1.17 17.22
N LYS A 200 6.90 -0.66 17.14
CA LYS A 200 5.75 -1.49 16.77
C LYS A 200 5.75 -1.77 15.28
N ALA A 201 5.45 -3.01 14.94
CA ALA A 201 5.42 -3.47 13.57
C ALA A 201 4.15 -4.26 13.25
N VAL A 202 3.81 -4.33 11.97
CA VAL A 202 2.78 -5.23 11.47
C VAL A 202 3.37 -6.09 10.37
N THR A 203 3.26 -7.40 10.54
CA THR A 203 3.53 -8.38 9.49
C THR A 203 2.21 -8.79 8.85
N SER A 204 2.11 -8.65 7.53
CA SER A 204 1.01 -9.17 6.73
C SER A 204 1.41 -10.51 6.12
N LEU A 205 0.86 -11.60 6.67
CA LEU A 205 0.98 -12.95 6.15
C LEU A 205 -0.08 -13.17 5.05
N GLY A 206 0.07 -12.44 3.95
CA GLY A 206 -0.80 -12.50 2.78
C GLY A 206 -0.31 -13.49 1.73
N SER A 207 -0.69 -13.27 0.47
CA SER A 207 -0.08 -14.00 -0.67
C SER A 207 1.44 -13.82 -0.68
N THR A 208 1.91 -12.62 -0.34
CA THR A 208 3.30 -12.28 -0.07
C THR A 208 3.48 -11.90 1.40
N LEU A 209 4.71 -12.00 1.90
CA LEU A 209 5.13 -11.52 3.22
C LEU A 209 5.48 -10.03 3.10
N ALA A 210 4.70 -9.16 3.73
CA ALA A 210 5.00 -7.74 3.80
C ALA A 210 5.13 -7.29 5.26
N ILE A 211 6.20 -6.55 5.56
CA ILE A 211 6.43 -6.00 6.89
C ILE A 211 6.36 -4.47 6.88
N LYS A 212 5.88 -3.90 7.98
CA LYS A 212 5.83 -2.46 8.21
C LYS A 212 6.25 -2.18 9.63
N LEU A 213 7.20 -1.29 9.82
CA LEU A 213 7.82 -0.95 11.10
C LEU A 213 7.72 0.55 11.33
N LEU A 214 7.14 0.96 12.45
CA LEU A 214 7.07 2.35 12.83
C LEU A 214 8.40 2.79 13.45
N SER A 215 8.99 3.85 12.90
CA SER A 215 10.36 4.27 13.14
C SER A 215 10.45 5.79 13.35
N THR A 216 11.44 6.23 14.14
CA THR A 216 11.82 7.65 14.21
C THR A 216 12.59 8.11 12.98
N SER A 217 13.23 7.18 12.28
CA SER A 217 14.10 7.45 11.14
C SER A 217 13.40 7.12 9.82
N ARG A 218 13.49 8.04 8.85
CA ARG A 218 13.12 7.79 7.45
C ARG A 218 14.16 6.87 6.81
N ILE A 219 13.71 5.79 6.20
CA ILE A 219 14.57 4.82 5.51
C ILE A 219 14.10 4.61 4.08
N GLU A 220 15.01 4.77 3.14
CA GLU A 220 14.80 4.48 1.73
C GLU A 220 16.01 3.72 1.19
N ASP A 221 15.76 2.56 0.58
CA ASP A 221 16.81 1.78 -0.06
C ASP A 221 16.26 1.06 -1.29
N ALA A 222 16.58 1.57 -2.47
CA ALA A 222 16.10 1.00 -3.73
C ALA A 222 16.69 -0.38 -4.04
N ARG A 223 17.83 -0.75 -3.46
CA ARG A 223 18.44 -2.09 -3.68
C ARG A 223 17.49 -3.15 -3.17
N PHE A 224 16.87 -2.90 -2.03
CA PHE A 224 15.91 -3.79 -1.38
C PHE A 224 14.46 -3.40 -1.63
N GLY A 225 14.21 -2.28 -2.31
CA GLY A 225 12.86 -1.73 -2.48
C GLY A 225 12.21 -1.34 -1.15
N VAL A 226 13.02 -0.92 -0.17
CA VAL A 226 12.57 -0.37 1.12
C VAL A 226 12.23 1.10 0.93
N TYR A 227 11.09 1.52 1.46
CA TYR A 227 10.63 2.91 1.42
C TYR A 227 9.86 3.25 2.69
N SER A 228 9.77 4.54 2.98
CA SER A 228 9.08 5.06 4.15
C SER A 228 7.89 5.92 3.74
N HIS A 229 6.76 5.71 4.41
CA HIS A 229 5.66 6.67 4.43
C HIS A 229 5.70 7.46 5.73
N ARG A 230 5.33 8.74 5.70
CA ARG A 230 5.09 9.47 6.94
C ARG A 230 3.78 9.01 7.57
N LEU A 231 3.79 8.87 8.89
CA LEU A 231 2.62 8.55 9.71
C LEU A 231 2.72 9.38 10.98
N ASP A 232 1.88 10.40 11.09
CA ASP A 232 1.98 11.46 12.09
C ASP A 232 3.36 12.14 12.05
N ASP A 233 4.09 12.10 13.17
CA ASP A 233 5.45 12.60 13.37
C ASP A 233 6.53 11.50 13.17
N LYS A 234 6.15 10.34 12.62
CA LYS A 234 7.01 9.15 12.48
C LYS A 234 7.08 8.65 11.04
N TRP A 235 7.86 7.60 10.84
CA TRP A 235 8.07 6.93 9.56
C TRP A 235 7.63 5.48 9.62
N LEU A 236 6.71 5.11 8.73
CA LEU A 236 6.32 3.73 8.50
C LEU A 236 7.22 3.13 7.41
N VAL A 237 8.27 2.43 7.84
CA VAL A 237 9.27 1.79 6.99
C VAL A 237 8.76 0.43 6.57
N GLY A 238 8.79 0.09 5.29
CA GLY A 238 8.27 -1.19 4.82
C GLY A 238 9.11 -1.86 3.73
N GLY A 239 8.93 -3.17 3.63
CA GLY A 239 9.49 -4.04 2.61
C GLY A 239 8.58 -5.27 2.41
N ALA A 240 8.69 -5.93 1.25
CA ALA A 240 7.89 -7.11 0.93
C ALA A 240 8.72 -8.17 0.21
N SER A 241 8.68 -9.39 0.75
CA SER A 241 9.28 -10.59 0.19
C SER A 241 8.27 -11.32 -0.70
N ASN A 242 8.77 -12.02 -1.71
CA ASN A 242 7.98 -12.90 -2.57
C ASN A 242 7.57 -14.22 -1.87
N THR A 243 8.09 -14.54 -0.67
CA THR A 243 7.59 -15.66 0.13
C THR A 243 6.19 -15.36 0.71
N GLY A 244 5.47 -16.36 1.23
CA GLY A 244 4.20 -16.16 1.93
C GLY A 244 3.13 -17.19 1.57
N GLY A 245 1.86 -16.78 1.66
CA GLY A 245 0.70 -17.66 1.45
C GLY A 245 0.57 -18.19 0.02
N ALA A 246 1.14 -17.51 -0.98
CA ALA A 246 1.03 -17.97 -2.37
C ALA A 246 1.83 -19.26 -2.61
N VAL A 247 3.02 -19.42 -2.02
CA VAL A 247 3.78 -20.67 -2.09
C VAL A 247 3.12 -21.77 -1.24
N LEU A 248 2.54 -21.43 -0.08
CA LEU A 248 1.76 -22.38 0.72
C LEU A 248 0.58 -22.96 -0.08
N ARG A 249 -0.15 -22.12 -0.81
CA ARG A 249 -1.30 -22.54 -1.64
C ARG A 249 -0.93 -23.33 -2.89
N GLN A 250 0.34 -23.31 -3.33
CA GLN A 250 0.81 -24.23 -4.37
C GLN A 250 0.98 -25.66 -3.84
N LEU A 251 1.15 -25.82 -2.53
CA LEU A 251 1.50 -27.09 -1.89
C LEU A 251 0.30 -27.70 -1.15
N PHE A 252 -0.54 -26.86 -0.55
CA PHE A 252 -1.63 -27.28 0.34
C PHE A 252 -2.90 -26.46 0.08
N THR A 253 -4.08 -27.07 0.24
CA THR A 253 -5.34 -26.33 0.36
C THR A 253 -5.44 -25.63 1.72
N ASP A 254 -6.31 -24.63 1.84
CA ASP A 254 -6.52 -23.93 3.12
C ASP A 254 -6.99 -24.92 4.22
N GLU A 255 -7.79 -25.96 3.88
CA GLU A 255 -8.18 -27.01 4.85
C GLU A 255 -7.01 -27.91 5.26
N GLN A 256 -6.09 -28.21 4.34
CA GLN A 256 -4.88 -28.97 4.66
C GLN A 256 -3.97 -28.17 5.58
N LEU A 257 -3.79 -26.87 5.32
CA LEU A 257 -2.98 -26.00 6.18
C LEU A 257 -3.51 -26.00 7.62
N VAL A 258 -4.83 -25.91 7.83
CA VAL A 258 -5.42 -25.98 9.17
C VAL A 258 -5.11 -27.33 9.84
N LYS A 259 -5.46 -28.45 9.19
CA LYS A 259 -5.32 -29.80 9.76
C LYS A 259 -3.88 -30.21 10.03
N LEU A 260 -2.94 -29.81 9.17
CA LEU A 260 -1.53 -30.10 9.37
C LEU A 260 -0.93 -29.22 10.47
N SER A 261 -1.33 -27.95 10.55
CA SER A 261 -0.86 -27.04 11.60
C SER A 261 -1.28 -27.48 13.00
N GLU A 262 -2.47 -28.06 13.17
CA GLU A 262 -2.92 -28.64 14.45
C GLU A 262 -1.98 -29.72 15.01
N GLN A 263 -1.16 -30.33 14.16
CA GLN A 263 -0.20 -31.38 14.52
C GLN A 263 1.22 -30.85 14.74
N ILE A 264 1.47 -29.56 14.48
CA ILE A 264 2.77 -28.94 14.68
C ILE A 264 2.95 -28.59 16.16
N ASN A 265 4.12 -28.96 16.71
CA ASN A 265 4.59 -28.43 17.98
C ASN A 265 5.55 -27.25 17.70
N PRO A 266 5.11 -25.99 17.89
CA PRO A 266 5.91 -24.80 17.56
C PRO A 266 7.07 -24.57 18.54
N MET A 267 7.10 -25.33 19.65
CA MET A 267 8.22 -25.30 20.58
C MET A 267 9.41 -26.15 20.11
N GLU A 268 9.22 -26.97 19.07
CA GLU A 268 10.28 -27.78 18.47
C GLU A 268 10.84 -27.07 17.23
N VAL A 269 12.16 -27.07 17.08
CA VAL A 269 12.81 -26.42 15.93
C VAL A 269 12.83 -27.39 14.74
N SER A 270 12.31 -26.97 13.60
CA SER A 270 12.45 -27.68 12.33
C SER A 270 13.88 -27.56 11.78
N PRO A 271 14.55 -28.68 11.46
CA PRO A 271 15.91 -28.66 10.91
C PRO A 271 15.96 -28.20 9.44
N LEU A 272 14.80 -27.94 8.82
CA LEU A 272 14.67 -27.62 7.40
C LEU A 272 14.99 -26.14 7.16
N ASP A 273 16.01 -25.88 6.33
CA ASP A 273 16.36 -24.53 5.86
C ASP A 273 15.79 -24.30 4.46
N TYR A 274 14.57 -23.76 4.39
CA TYR A 274 13.92 -23.42 3.13
C TYR A 274 14.04 -21.94 2.79
N TYR A 275 13.79 -21.63 1.52
CA TYR A 275 13.51 -20.30 1.02
C TYR A 275 12.27 -20.41 0.13
N PRO A 276 11.06 -20.41 0.73
CA PRO A 276 9.83 -20.78 0.03
C PRO A 276 9.42 -19.70 -0.98
N LEU A 277 9.55 -19.97 -2.28
CA LEU A 277 9.19 -19.05 -3.36
C LEU A 277 8.40 -19.78 -4.44
N GLN A 278 7.48 -19.07 -5.10
CA GLN A 278 6.75 -19.62 -6.26
C GLN A 278 7.59 -19.61 -7.55
N ALA A 279 8.52 -18.67 -7.66
CA ALA A 279 9.33 -18.43 -8.85
C ALA A 279 10.70 -17.88 -8.46
N VAL A 280 11.62 -17.83 -9.42
CA VAL A 280 12.96 -17.27 -9.23
C VAL A 280 12.89 -15.76 -9.00
N GLY A 281 13.65 -15.30 -8.01
CA GLY A 281 13.89 -13.88 -7.75
C GLY A 281 13.33 -13.41 -6.42
N GLU A 282 14.14 -12.63 -5.71
CA GLU A 282 13.79 -11.94 -4.49
C GLU A 282 14.32 -10.50 -4.52
N ARG A 283 13.56 -9.58 -3.94
CA ARG A 283 14.01 -8.18 -3.76
C ARG A 283 14.29 -7.83 -2.30
N PHE A 284 13.50 -8.40 -1.39
CA PHE A 284 13.56 -8.12 0.04
C PHE A 284 13.26 -9.41 0.81
N PRO A 285 13.96 -9.72 1.90
CA PRO A 285 15.09 -8.98 2.49
C PRO A 285 16.44 -9.30 1.81
N VAL A 286 16.45 -10.10 0.74
CA VAL A 286 17.66 -10.38 -0.05
C VAL A 286 17.45 -9.85 -1.47
N ALA A 287 18.29 -8.91 -1.89
CA ALA A 287 18.26 -8.37 -3.24
C ALA A 287 18.99 -9.33 -4.20
N ASP A 288 18.31 -10.39 -4.64
CA ASP A 288 18.84 -11.37 -5.58
C ASP A 288 17.77 -11.75 -6.62
N PRO A 289 17.83 -11.17 -7.84
CA PRO A 289 16.88 -11.50 -8.91
C PRO A 289 17.03 -12.93 -9.43
N LYS A 290 18.07 -13.67 -9.01
CA LYS A 290 18.32 -15.07 -9.36
C LYS A 290 18.06 -16.04 -8.20
N MET A 291 17.52 -15.57 -7.08
CA MET A 291 17.19 -16.41 -5.91
C MET A 291 16.28 -17.57 -6.33
N VAL A 292 16.75 -18.80 -6.21
CA VAL A 292 15.99 -20.00 -6.58
C VAL A 292 15.14 -20.46 -5.39
N PRO A 293 13.86 -20.87 -5.59
CA PRO A 293 13.07 -21.51 -4.55
C PRO A 293 13.82 -22.70 -3.92
N ARG A 294 13.90 -22.73 -2.59
CA ARG A 294 14.52 -23.84 -1.85
C ARG A 294 13.48 -24.51 -0.96
N LEU A 295 13.01 -25.69 -1.39
CA LEU A 295 11.98 -26.50 -0.71
C LEU A 295 12.41 -27.97 -0.57
N HIS A 296 13.72 -28.23 -0.61
CA HIS A 296 14.31 -29.57 -0.49
C HIS A 296 15.36 -29.62 0.62
N PRO A 297 15.54 -30.77 1.31
CA PRO A 297 14.82 -32.04 1.10
C PRO A 297 13.36 -31.95 1.57
N ARG A 298 12.42 -32.60 0.87
CA ARG A 298 11.02 -32.72 1.33
C ARG A 298 10.89 -34.02 2.15
N PRO A 299 10.58 -33.96 3.45
CA PRO A 299 10.37 -35.16 4.27
C PRO A 299 9.12 -35.92 3.82
N GLU A 300 8.98 -37.18 4.26
CA GLU A 300 7.78 -37.99 3.98
C GLU A 300 6.55 -37.45 4.73
N SER A 301 6.75 -36.82 5.89
CA SER A 301 5.71 -36.20 6.69
C SER A 301 5.36 -34.81 6.16
N ASP A 302 4.11 -34.62 5.70
CA ASP A 302 3.61 -33.31 5.30
C ASP A 302 3.52 -32.32 6.49
N VAL A 303 3.42 -32.83 7.73
CA VAL A 303 3.46 -32.00 8.95
C VAL A 303 4.86 -31.42 9.14
N GLU A 304 5.91 -32.25 9.04
CA GLU A 304 7.30 -31.78 9.13
C GLU A 304 7.64 -30.83 7.98
N TYR A 305 7.14 -31.13 6.77
CA TYR A 305 7.35 -30.28 5.60
C TYR A 305 6.70 -28.90 5.78
N LEU A 306 5.44 -28.86 6.22
CA LEU A 306 4.74 -27.60 6.51
C LEU A 306 5.45 -26.82 7.62
N HIS A 307 5.83 -27.49 8.72
CA HIS A 307 6.56 -26.85 9.81
C HIS A 307 7.86 -26.21 9.33
N GLY A 308 8.66 -26.91 8.53
CA GLY A 308 9.87 -26.35 7.91
C GLY A 308 9.61 -25.13 7.02
N ILE A 309 8.46 -25.08 6.32
CA ILE A 309 8.07 -23.92 5.51
C ILE A 309 7.68 -22.75 6.40
N LEU A 310 6.82 -22.95 7.40
CA LEU A 310 6.34 -21.89 8.30
C LEU A 310 7.51 -21.26 9.06
N GLU A 311 8.38 -22.09 9.66
CA GLU A 311 9.56 -21.61 10.39
C GLU A 311 10.58 -20.93 9.45
N SER A 312 10.75 -21.40 8.22
CA SER A 312 11.60 -20.72 7.24
C SER A 312 11.03 -19.36 6.82
N ILE A 313 9.71 -19.19 6.74
CA ILE A 313 9.09 -17.88 6.50
C ILE A 313 9.32 -16.97 7.73
N ALA A 314 9.19 -17.49 8.95
CA ALA A 314 9.49 -16.74 10.17
C ALA A 314 10.96 -16.27 10.21
N ARG A 315 11.91 -17.10 9.79
CA ARG A 315 13.33 -16.69 9.64
C ARG A 315 13.52 -15.59 8.61
N ILE A 316 12.78 -15.61 7.49
CA ILE A 316 12.81 -14.53 6.48
C ILE A 316 12.22 -13.24 7.05
N GLU A 317 11.14 -13.32 7.82
CA GLU A 317 10.54 -12.19 8.54
C GLU A 317 11.52 -11.58 9.56
N ALA A 318 12.14 -12.39 10.40
CA ALA A 318 13.14 -11.93 11.36
C ALA A 318 14.33 -11.24 10.64
N LYS A 319 14.80 -11.82 9.53
CA LYS A 319 15.84 -11.23 8.68
C LYS A 319 15.39 -9.90 8.07
N ALA A 320 14.11 -9.77 7.71
CA ALA A 320 13.54 -8.54 7.18
C ALA A 320 13.56 -7.41 8.22
N TYR A 321 13.12 -7.66 9.45
CA TYR A 321 13.21 -6.67 10.53
C TYR A 321 14.66 -6.33 10.89
N SER A 322 15.56 -7.32 10.90
CA SER A 322 17.00 -7.08 11.11
C SER A 322 17.57 -6.16 10.02
N LEU A 323 17.23 -6.41 8.76
CA LEU A 323 17.67 -5.55 7.65
C LEU A 323 17.15 -4.11 7.83
N LEU A 324 15.88 -3.91 8.21
CA LEU A 324 15.37 -2.56 8.44
C LEU A 324 16.14 -1.83 9.54
N LYS A 325 16.48 -2.54 10.63
CA LYS A 325 17.33 -2.02 11.70
C LYS A 325 18.74 -1.66 11.19
N ASP A 326 19.36 -2.54 10.42
CA ASP A 326 20.70 -2.32 9.85
C ASP A 326 20.73 -1.13 8.87
N LEU A 327 19.61 -0.86 8.19
CA LEU A 327 19.43 0.34 7.36
C LEU A 327 19.20 1.62 8.17
N GLY A 328 18.94 1.52 9.48
CA GLY A 328 18.79 2.65 10.40
C GLY A 328 17.39 2.86 10.98
N ALA A 329 16.44 1.94 10.76
CA ALA A 329 15.12 2.02 11.38
C ALA A 329 15.20 1.77 12.90
N THR A 330 14.22 2.27 13.65
CA THR A 330 14.04 1.88 15.06
C THR A 330 13.94 0.36 15.17
N GLN A 331 14.56 -0.25 16.18
CA GLN A 331 14.47 -1.69 16.40
C GLN A 331 13.02 -2.12 16.66
N VAL A 332 12.62 -3.26 16.08
CA VAL A 332 11.33 -3.87 16.36
C VAL A 332 11.25 -4.36 17.81
N GLU A 333 10.13 -4.06 18.47
CA GLU A 333 9.84 -4.43 19.87
C GLU A 333 8.63 -5.38 19.97
N GLU A 334 7.64 -5.20 19.10
CA GLU A 334 6.42 -6.00 19.07
C GLU A 334 5.89 -6.06 17.64
N VAL A 335 5.50 -7.26 17.22
CA VAL A 335 4.93 -7.53 15.89
C VAL A 335 3.46 -7.90 16.05
N PHE A 336 2.59 -7.17 15.36
CA PHE A 336 1.20 -7.55 15.16
C PHE A 336 1.06 -8.31 13.85
N THR A 337 0.20 -9.32 13.82
CA THR A 337 0.04 -10.17 12.62
C THR A 337 -1.30 -9.91 11.94
N ALA A 338 -1.27 -9.72 10.62
CA ALA A 338 -2.43 -9.54 9.76
C ALA A 338 -2.38 -10.52 8.56
N GLY A 339 -3.41 -10.48 7.70
CA GLY A 339 -3.49 -11.34 6.52
C GLY A 339 -4.05 -12.74 6.81
N GLY A 340 -4.08 -13.60 5.79
CA GLY A 340 -4.67 -14.95 5.91
C GLY A 340 -3.95 -15.83 6.92
N GLY A 341 -2.62 -15.70 7.02
CA GLY A 341 -1.79 -16.47 7.95
C GLY A 341 -2.02 -16.13 9.43
N SER A 342 -2.54 -14.93 9.75
CA SER A 342 -2.82 -14.51 11.15
C SER A 342 -3.82 -15.39 11.90
N LYS A 343 -4.59 -16.22 11.19
CA LYS A 343 -5.55 -17.17 11.78
C LYS A 343 -4.89 -18.48 12.24
N ASN A 344 -3.63 -18.71 11.88
CA ASN A 344 -2.89 -19.91 12.24
C ASN A 344 -2.10 -19.63 13.53
N GLU A 345 -2.68 -20.00 14.67
CA GLU A 345 -2.07 -19.78 15.99
C GLU A 345 -0.68 -20.42 16.09
N LYS A 346 -0.46 -21.57 15.45
CA LYS A 346 0.84 -22.25 15.43
C LYS A 346 1.90 -21.49 14.67
N TRP A 347 1.53 -20.86 13.56
CA TRP A 347 2.45 -20.01 12.82
C TRP A 347 2.79 -18.73 13.60
N THR A 348 1.84 -18.15 14.32
CA THR A 348 2.10 -16.97 15.15
C THR A 348 2.93 -17.26 16.39
N GLU A 349 2.99 -18.52 16.85
CA GLU A 349 3.88 -18.96 17.93
C GLU A 349 5.34 -19.14 17.45
N ASP A 350 5.55 -19.40 16.14
CA ASP A 350 6.87 -19.57 15.50
C ASP A 350 7.54 -18.24 15.09
N THR A 351 6.76 -17.17 14.94
CA THR A 351 7.19 -15.80 14.58
C THR A 351 7.44 -14.94 15.81
#